data_AF-A0A819P7G3-F1
#
_entry.id   AF-A0A819P7G3-F1
#
_cell.length_a   1.000
_cell.length_b   1.000
_cell.length_c   1.000
_cell.angle_alpha   90.00
_cell.angle_beta   90.00
_cell.angle_gamma   90.00
#
_symmetry.space_group_name_H-M   'P 1'
#
loop_
_entity.id
_entity.type
_entity.pdbx_description
1 polymer ?
#
loop_
_entity_poly.entity_id
_entity_poly.type
_entity_poly.pdbx_seq_one_letter_code
_entity_poly.pdbx_strand_id
1 'polypeptide(L)'
;ICEYQNGGCDNNATCFHQPNDNVVTCTCKPGYTDSDPSPTKVVCIDICEYQNGGCGNNATCAHEPNSNAVTCACKPGYTDSDPSPTKVVCIDICEYQNGGCDNNATCSHPSNSNAVNCTCKPGYADSDPSPTKVVCIGVYFAY
;
A
#
# COMPACT_ATOMS: atom_id res chain seq x y z
N ILE A 1 10.72 25.74 29.77
CA ILE A 1 11.43 25.56 28.48
C ILE A 1 10.45 25.18 27.36
N CYS A 2 9.70 24.09 27.49
CA CYS A 2 8.71 23.70 26.47
C CYS A 2 7.57 24.72 26.23
N GLU A 3 7.21 25.52 27.23
CA GLU A 3 6.17 26.56 27.11
C GLU A 3 6.55 27.70 26.14
N TYR A 4 7.84 27.85 25.81
CA TYR A 4 8.33 28.86 24.88
C TYR A 4 8.80 28.19 23.60
N GLN A 5 8.16 28.51 22.46
CA GLN A 5 8.49 27.97 21.13
C GLN A 5 8.63 26.44 21.10
N ASN A 6 7.79 25.72 21.85
CA ASN A 6 7.86 24.24 21.98
C ASN A 6 9.24 23.72 22.40
N GLY A 7 10.02 24.52 23.15
CA GLY A 7 11.41 24.18 23.52
C GLY A 7 12.36 24.04 22.32
N GLY A 8 12.01 24.59 21.15
CA GLY A 8 12.74 24.43 19.90
C GLY A 8 12.43 23.14 19.14
N CYS A 9 11.47 22.33 19.60
CA CYS A 9 11.02 21.13 18.90
C CYS A 9 10.18 21.48 17.67
N ASP A 10 10.14 20.55 16.70
CA ASP A 10 9.25 20.61 15.54
C ASP A 10 7.76 20.77 15.97
N ASN A 11 6.94 21.36 15.10
CA ASN A 11 5.51 21.58 15.36
C ASN A 11 4.73 20.27 15.54
N ASN A 12 5.16 19.20 14.88
CA ASN A 12 4.61 17.86 15.00
C ASN A 12 5.34 17.02 16.06
N ALA A 13 6.17 17.63 16.90
CA ALA A 13 6.79 16.99 18.06
C ALA A 13 6.15 17.45 19.38
N THR A 14 6.24 16.57 20.38
CA THR A 14 5.99 16.87 21.78
C THR A 14 7.32 17.19 22.46
N CYS A 15 7.36 18.31 23.17
CA CYS A 15 8.50 18.71 23.99
C CYS A 15 8.38 18.13 25.40
N PHE A 16 9.45 17.50 25.87
CA PHE A 16 9.63 17.10 27.25
C PHE A 16 10.87 17.78 27.83
N HIS A 17 10.69 18.48 28.95
CA HIS A 17 11.78 19.14 29.68
C HIS A 17 11.98 18.44 31.01
N GLN A 18 13.15 17.87 31.23
CA GLN A 18 13.48 17.21 32.48
C GLN A 18 13.72 18.27 33.58
N PRO A 19 13.16 18.14 34.80
CA PRO A 19 13.26 19.22 35.80
C PRO A 19 14.67 19.42 36.39
N ASN A 20 15.53 18.40 36.28
CA ASN A 20 16.76 18.28 37.05
C ASN A 20 18.03 18.65 36.26
N ASP A 21 17.90 18.75 34.94
CA ASP A 21 18.92 19.18 34.01
C ASP A 21 18.20 20.02 32.93
N ASN A 22 18.84 21.04 32.35
CA ASN A 22 18.18 21.88 31.33
C ASN A 22 18.07 21.14 29.97
N VAL A 23 17.83 19.83 29.98
CA VAL A 23 17.76 18.99 28.80
C VAL A 23 16.32 18.99 28.28
N VAL A 24 16.20 19.20 26.97
CA VAL A 24 14.94 19.10 26.23
C VAL A 24 15.01 17.89 25.32
N THR A 25 13.98 17.06 25.39
CA THR A 25 13.77 15.94 24.48
C THR A 25 12.56 16.24 23.61
N CYS A 26 12.73 16.12 22.30
CA CYS A 26 11.65 16.21 21.33
C CYS A 26 11.29 14.81 20.84
N THR A 27 9.99 14.49 20.80
CA THR A 27 9.50 13.21 20.27
C THR A 27 8.35 13.47 19.32
N CYS A 28 8.37 12.88 18.12
CA CYS A 28 7.27 13.03 17.18
C CYS A 28 5.94 12.57 17.77
N LYS A 29 4.88 13.34 17.46
CA LYS A 29 3.51 12.99 17.80
C LYS A 29 3.10 11.72 17.05
N PRO A 30 2.07 10.99 17.53
CA PRO A 30 1.54 9.86 16.79
C PRO A 30 1.21 10.19 15.34
N GLY A 31 1.54 9.30 14.41
CA GLY A 31 1.39 9.50 12.97
C GLY A 31 2.59 10.19 12.29
N TYR A 32 3.57 10.64 13.06
CA TYR A 32 4.78 11.28 12.55
C TYR A 32 6.02 10.49 12.90
N THR A 33 7.01 10.52 12.00
CA THR A 33 8.33 9.92 12.21
C THR A 33 9.42 10.96 12.08
N ASP A 34 10.54 10.75 12.78
CA ASP A 34 11.71 11.58 12.59
C ASP A 34 12.36 11.25 11.25
N SER A 35 12.50 12.27 10.41
CA SER A 35 13.12 12.18 9.08
C SER A 35 14.57 12.66 9.07
N ASP A 36 15.04 13.25 10.18
CA ASP A 36 16.42 13.71 10.32
C ASP A 36 17.25 12.61 11.01
N PRO A 37 18.34 12.12 10.39
CA PRO A 37 19.19 11.10 11.01
C PRO A 37 20.07 11.66 12.14
N SER A 38 20.09 12.99 12.34
CA SER A 38 20.90 13.64 13.36
C SER A 38 20.33 13.41 14.77
N PRO A 39 21.15 13.06 15.77
CA PRO A 39 20.69 12.91 17.16
C PRO A 39 20.36 14.25 17.86
N THR A 40 20.67 15.39 17.22
CA THR A 40 20.53 16.73 17.83
C THR A 40 19.31 17.50 17.35
N LYS A 41 18.58 16.97 16.37
CA LYS A 41 17.46 17.65 15.74
C LYS A 41 16.41 16.64 15.33
N VAL A 42 15.17 16.91 15.70
CA VAL A 42 14.01 16.09 15.36
C VAL A 42 13.18 16.83 14.32
N VAL A 43 12.92 16.19 13.17
CA VAL A 43 12.09 16.73 12.09
C VAL A 43 10.95 15.76 11.81
N CYS A 44 9.77 16.09 12.31
CA CYS A 44 8.61 15.23 12.28
C CYS A 44 7.80 15.42 11.00
N ILE A 45 7.84 14.40 10.15
CA ILE A 45 7.04 14.30 8.91
C ILE A 45 6.00 13.21 9.06
N ASP A 46 4.88 13.33 8.33
CA ASP A 46 3.86 12.28 8.26
C ASP A 46 4.53 10.94 7.89
N ILE A 47 4.21 9.88 8.64
CA ILE A 47 4.85 8.58 8.46
C ILE A 47 4.64 8.00 7.06
N CYS A 48 3.51 8.31 6.41
CA CYS A 48 3.22 7.88 5.05
C CYS A 48 3.92 8.73 3.99
N GLU A 49 4.31 9.96 4.31
CA GLU A 49 5.16 10.77 3.41
C GLU A 49 6.63 10.36 3.49
N TYR A 50 7.06 9.79 4.62
CA TYR A 50 8.41 9.26 4.78
C TYR A 50 8.51 7.80 4.33
N GLN A 51 9.19 7.55 3.21
CA GLN A 51 9.40 6.20 2.67
C GLN A 51 8.09 5.39 2.52
N ASN A 52 6.97 6.07 2.23
CA ASN A 52 5.64 5.45 2.12
C ASN A 52 5.23 4.63 3.36
N GLY A 53 5.68 5.03 4.56
CA GLY A 53 5.44 4.28 5.81
C GLY A 53 6.04 2.87 5.82
N GLY A 54 7.00 2.59 4.92
CA GLY A 54 7.55 1.24 4.70
C GLY A 54 6.68 0.34 3.82
N CYS A 55 5.57 0.85 3.26
CA CYS A 55 4.76 0.10 2.31
C CYS A 55 5.52 -0.15 1.00
N GLY A 56 5.37 -1.36 0.45
CA GLY A 56 6.03 -1.78 -0.78
C GLY A 56 5.60 -0.98 -2.02
N ASN A 57 6.26 -1.26 -3.14
CA ASN A 57 5.89 -0.70 -4.43
C ASN A 57 4.42 -1.02 -4.77
N ASN A 58 3.76 -0.11 -5.48
CA ASN A 58 2.35 -0.22 -5.85
C ASN A 58 1.37 -0.34 -4.66
N ALA A 59 1.80 -0.02 -3.44
CA ALA A 59 0.93 0.13 -2.29
C ALA A 59 0.71 1.61 -1.94
N THR A 60 -0.43 1.89 -1.32
CA THR A 60 -0.74 3.14 -0.63
C THR A 60 -0.59 2.95 0.87
N CYS A 61 0.02 3.94 1.52
CA CYS A 61 0.13 4.01 2.98
C CYS A 61 -1.05 4.78 3.58
N ALA A 62 -1.50 4.33 4.74
CA ALA A 62 -2.38 5.07 5.64
C ALA A 62 -2.00 4.80 7.10
N HIS A 63 -2.36 5.69 8.01
CA HIS A 63 -2.25 5.47 9.45
C HIS A 63 -3.44 6.10 10.17
N GLU A 64 -3.74 5.60 11.38
CA GLU A 64 -4.76 6.23 12.22
C GLU A 64 -4.21 7.55 12.82
N PRO A 65 -5.04 8.60 12.99
CA PRO A 65 -4.57 9.93 13.41
C PRO A 65 -3.81 9.97 14.75
N ASN A 66 -4.02 8.99 15.63
CA ASN A 66 -3.43 8.94 16.96
C ASN A 66 -2.57 7.69 17.18
N SER A 67 -2.04 7.10 16.09
CA SER A 67 -1.24 5.89 16.14
C SER A 67 -0.03 5.99 15.21
N ASN A 68 1.03 5.27 15.55
CA ASN A 68 2.15 5.02 14.64
C ASN A 68 1.95 3.74 13.80
N ALA A 69 0.79 3.08 13.95
CA ALA A 69 0.46 1.90 13.18
C ALA A 69 0.16 2.29 11.72
N VAL A 70 1.01 1.83 10.81
CA VAL A 70 0.85 1.97 9.37
C VAL A 70 0.05 0.79 8.82
N THR A 71 -0.87 1.08 7.90
CA THR A 71 -1.56 0.11 7.07
C THR A 71 -1.19 0.33 5.62
N CYS A 72 -0.85 -0.76 4.92
CA CYS A 72 -0.57 -0.75 3.50
C CYS A 72 -1.74 -1.40 2.74
N ALA A 73 -2.10 -0.84 1.59
CA ALA A 73 -3.10 -1.44 0.70
C ALA A 73 -2.63 -1.33 -0.75
N CYS A 74 -2.91 -2.32 -1.58
CA CYS A 74 -2.53 -2.25 -2.99
C CYS A 74 -3.31 -1.19 -3.75
N LYS A 75 -2.60 -0.48 -4.64
CA LYS A 75 -3.19 0.46 -5.59
C LYS A 75 -4.15 -0.30 -6.53
N PRO A 76 -5.12 0.41 -7.13
CA PRO A 76 -5.99 -0.21 -8.14
C PRO A 76 -5.19 -0.90 -9.25
N GLY A 77 -5.61 -2.11 -9.63
CA GLY A 77 -4.92 -2.97 -10.60
C GLY A 77 -3.90 -3.93 -9.98
N TYR A 78 -3.64 -3.82 -8.67
CA TYR A 78 -2.70 -4.67 -7.95
C TYR A 78 -3.43 -5.47 -6.85
N THR A 79 -2.95 -6.68 -6.60
CA THR A 79 -3.41 -7.53 -5.49
C THR A 79 -2.25 -7.88 -4.58
N ASP A 80 -2.58 -8.13 -3.32
CA ASP A 80 -1.62 -8.71 -2.40
C ASP A 80 -1.36 -10.17 -2.78
N SER A 81 -0.08 -10.49 -3.00
CA SER A 81 0.39 -11.83 -3.31
C SER A 81 0.96 -12.56 -2.09
N ASP A 82 1.15 -11.86 -0.99
CA ASP A 82 1.68 -12.41 0.25
C ASP A 82 0.50 -12.84 1.15
N PRO A 83 0.43 -14.11 1.59
CA PRO A 83 -0.63 -14.56 2.48
C PRO A 83 -0.46 -14.06 3.92
N SER A 84 0.67 -13.43 4.26
CA SER A 84 0.94 -12.93 5.61
C SER A 84 0.14 -11.67 5.93
N PRO A 85 -0.51 -11.57 7.11
CA PRO A 85 -1.21 -10.35 7.51
C PRO A 85 -0.27 -9.18 7.87
N THR A 86 1.04 -9.42 7.95
CA THR A 86 2.03 -8.43 8.38
C THR A 86 2.79 -7.78 7.23
N LYS A 87 2.58 -8.24 6.00
CA LYS A 87 3.36 -7.81 4.84
C LYS A 87 2.46 -7.78 3.61
N VAL A 88 2.46 -6.64 2.93
CA VAL A 88 1.69 -6.43 1.70
C VAL A 88 2.66 -6.40 0.52
N VAL A 89 2.48 -7.33 -0.43
CA VAL A 89 3.28 -7.43 -1.65
C VAL A 89 2.37 -7.27 -2.87
N CYS A 90 2.31 -6.05 -3.37
CA CYS A 90 1.44 -5.70 -4.48
C CYS A 90 2.05 -6.08 -5.83
N ILE A 91 1.40 -7.03 -6.49
CA ILE A 91 1.68 -7.49 -7.86
C ILE A 91 0.49 -7.18 -8.76
N ASP A 92 0.73 -7.01 -10.05
CA ASP A 92 -0.34 -6.85 -11.04
C ASP A 92 -1.35 -8.01 -10.92
N ILE A 93 -2.64 -7.69 -10.90
CA ILE A 93 -3.70 -8.69 -10.71
C ILE A 93 -3.64 -9.79 -11.78
N CYS A 94 -3.28 -9.44 -13.02
CA CYS A 94 -3.17 -10.40 -14.11
C CYS A 94 -1.90 -11.25 -14.04
N GLU A 95 -0.86 -10.80 -13.34
CA GLU A 95 0.33 -11.62 -13.06
C GLU A 95 0.08 -12.61 -11.92
N TYR A 96 -0.84 -12.28 -11.00
CA TYR A 96 -1.23 -13.18 -9.92
C TYR A 96 -2.39 -14.09 -10.33
N GLN A 97 -2.09 -15.38 -10.52
CA GLN A 97 -3.10 -16.40 -10.88
C GLN A 97 -3.96 -16.03 -12.11
N ASN A 98 -3.37 -15.32 -13.08
CA ASN A 98 -4.06 -14.84 -14.29
C ASN A 98 -5.33 -14.00 -13.98
N GLY A 99 -5.37 -13.28 -12.86
CA GLY A 99 -6.56 -12.54 -12.40
C GLY A 99 -7.78 -13.42 -12.13
N GLY A 100 -7.60 -14.73 -11.97
CA GLY A 100 -8.69 -15.71 -11.87
C GLY A 100 -9.33 -16.09 -13.20
N CYS A 101 -8.78 -15.63 -14.34
CA CYS A 101 -9.25 -16.02 -15.66
C CYS A 101 -8.96 -17.49 -15.97
N ASP A 102 -9.76 -18.10 -16.84
CA ASP A 102 -9.50 -19.42 -17.41
C ASP A 102 -8.08 -19.52 -18.00
N ASN A 103 -7.46 -20.70 -17.92
CA ASN A 103 -6.09 -20.91 -18.43
C ASN A 103 -5.97 -20.64 -19.95
N ASN A 104 -7.06 -20.80 -20.69
CA ASN A 104 -7.15 -20.50 -22.12
C ASN A 104 -7.66 -19.06 -22.39
N ALA A 105 -7.73 -18.21 -21.37
CA ALA A 105 -8.02 -16.79 -21.50
C ALA A 105 -6.78 -15.92 -21.24
N THR A 106 -6.80 -14.73 -21.81
CA THR A 106 -5.88 -13.63 -21.48
C THR A 106 -6.55 -12.70 -20.48
N CYS A 107 -5.80 -12.30 -19.45
CA CYS A 107 -6.24 -11.31 -18.46
C CYS A 107 -5.85 -9.89 -18.86
N SER A 108 -6.70 -8.92 -18.56
CA SER A 108 -6.40 -7.48 -18.62
C SER A 108 -7.22 -6.72 -17.58
N HIS A 109 -6.79 -5.52 -17.17
CA HIS A 109 -7.57 -4.65 -16.28
C HIS A 109 -7.34 -3.17 -16.61
N PRO A 110 -8.28 -2.27 -16.25
CA PRO A 110 -8.04 -0.83 -16.31
C PRO A 110 -6.97 -0.43 -15.29
N SER A 111 -6.15 0.58 -15.60
CA SER A 111 -5.08 1.04 -14.70
C SER A 111 -5.58 1.67 -13.39
N ASN A 112 -6.88 1.95 -13.27
CA ASN A 112 -7.49 2.62 -12.13
C ASN A 112 -8.58 1.77 -11.44
N SER A 113 -8.62 0.47 -11.71
CA SER A 113 -9.65 -0.44 -11.17
C SER A 113 -9.09 -1.83 -10.90
N ASN A 114 -9.68 -2.53 -9.95
CA ASN A 114 -9.43 -3.96 -9.71
C ASN A 114 -10.31 -4.87 -10.58
N ALA A 115 -11.09 -4.30 -11.51
CA ALA A 115 -11.93 -5.07 -12.42
C ALA A 115 -11.07 -5.83 -13.44
N VAL A 116 -11.15 -7.16 -13.40
CA VAL A 116 -10.48 -8.06 -14.35
C VAL A 116 -11.37 -8.30 -15.56
N ASN A 117 -10.77 -8.26 -16.74
CA ASN A 117 -11.38 -8.64 -18.01
C ASN A 117 -10.65 -9.87 -18.56
N CYS A 118 -11.39 -10.96 -18.70
CA CYS A 118 -10.90 -12.20 -19.29
C CYS A 118 -11.37 -12.28 -20.75
N THR A 119 -10.49 -12.67 -21.66
CA THR A 119 -10.84 -12.88 -23.08
C THR A 119 -10.23 -14.16 -23.59
N CYS A 120 -11.04 -15.05 -24.17
CA CYS A 120 -10.55 -16.31 -24.71
C CYS A 120 -9.46 -16.09 -25.77
N LYS A 121 -8.40 -16.89 -25.66
CA LYS A 121 -7.32 -16.92 -26.64
C LYS A 121 -7.86 -17.40 -28.00
N PRO A 122 -7.20 -17.04 -29.13
CA PRO A 122 -7.58 -17.54 -30.45
C PRO A 122 -7.74 -19.07 -30.48
N GLY A 123 -8.82 -19.55 -31.08
CA GLY A 123 -9.16 -20.98 -31.11
C GLY A 123 -10.00 -21.47 -29.92
N TYR A 124 -10.38 -20.58 -29.01
CA TYR A 124 -11.29 -20.86 -27.90
C TYR A 124 -12.51 -19.93 -27.93
N ALA A 125 -13.64 -20.43 -27.46
CA ALA A 125 -14.87 -19.65 -27.28
C ALA A 125 -15.34 -19.77 -25.83
N ASP A 126 -15.96 -18.70 -25.34
CA ASP A 126 -16.62 -18.72 -24.04
C ASP A 126 -17.84 -19.63 -24.08
N SER A 127 -17.89 -20.57 -23.14
CA SER A 127 -18.95 -21.56 -23.00
C SER A 127 -19.83 -21.29 -21.79
N ASP A 128 -19.47 -20.33 -20.94
CA ASP A 128 -20.25 -19.94 -19.78
C ASP A 128 -21.19 -18.79 -20.17
N PRO A 129 -22.51 -18.91 -19.97
CA PRO A 129 -23.45 -17.83 -20.28
C PRO A 129 -23.41 -16.69 -19.24
N SER A 130 -22.66 -16.83 -18.14
CA SER A 130 -22.58 -15.82 -17.09
C SER A 130 -21.71 -14.62 -17.50
N PRO A 131 -22.16 -13.37 -17.29
CA PRO A 131 -21.35 -12.19 -17.60
C PRO A 131 -20.14 -12.00 -16.66
N THR A 132 -20.05 -12.77 -15.57
CA THR A 132 -19.01 -12.64 -14.54
C THR A 132 -17.95 -13.74 -14.58
N LYS A 133 -18.10 -14.72 -15.47
CA LYS A 133 -17.21 -15.87 -15.53
C LYS A 133 -17.00 -16.28 -16.98
N VAL A 134 -15.74 -16.30 -17.39
CA VAL A 134 -15.34 -16.71 -18.75
C VAL A 134 -14.75 -18.11 -18.68
N VAL A 135 -15.30 -19.06 -19.45
CA VAL A 135 -14.82 -20.45 -19.54
C VAL A 135 -14.52 -20.79 -20.99
N CYS A 136 -13.23 -20.88 -21.31
CA CYS A 136 -12.76 -20.98 -22.68
C CYS A 136 -12.57 -22.44 -23.10
N ILE A 137 -13.43 -22.93 -23.99
CA ILE A 137 -13.33 -24.26 -24.59
C ILE A 137 -12.86 -24.17 -26.05
N GLY A 138 -12.06 -25.16 -26.48
CA GLY A 138 -11.53 -25.18 -27.84
C GLY A 138 -12.64 -25.33 -28.87
N VAL A 139 -12.59 -24.51 -29.92
CA VAL A 139 -13.48 -24.68 -31.07
C VAL A 139 -12.80 -25.58 -32.10
N TYR A 140 -13.37 -26.77 -32.31
CA TYR A 140 -12.95 -27.63 -33.42
C TYR A 140 -13.62 -27.11 -34.69
N PHE A 141 -12.82 -26.60 -35.63
CA PHE A 141 -13.30 -26.38 -36.99
C PHE A 141 -13.46 -27.75 -37.65
N ALA A 142 -14.70 -28.18 -37.87
CA ALA A 142 -14.99 -29.27 -38.78
C ALA A 142 -14.67 -28.76 -40.20
N TYR A 143 -13.63 -29.33 -40.81
CA TYR A 143 -13.28 -29.11 -42.22
C TYR A 143 -14.12 -30.01 -43.12
#